data_AF-A0A7I8V6B6-F1
#
_entry.id   AF-A0A7I8V6B6-F1
#
_cell.length_a   1.000
_cell.length_b   1.000
_cell.length_c   1.000
_cell.angle_alpha   90.00
_cell.angle_beta   90.00
_cell.angle_gamma   90.00
#
_symmetry.space_group_name_H-M   'P 1'
#
loop_
_entity.id
_entity.type
_entity.pdbx_description
1 polymer ?
#
loop_
_entity_poly.entity_id
_entity_poly.type
_entity_poly.pdbx_seq_one_letter_code
_entity_poly.pdbx_strand_id
1 'polypeptide(L)'
;MGSMSKVEFFKLKARRLVGGWQCCPCWNKFTTYVEWFIMDAFVDLFITLCILANTFFMALDQHGMSSSLEITLNNGNYIFTAIFTAEAILKLIALSPINYLKDRWNCFDIIIVILSLIELGLANVKGLSILRSFRLLRVFKLAKSWPTLNLLIGIIGRTLGALGNLTFVLIIIIFIFAVMGMQLFGHNYQLEGVEKCKFRGCVMPRWNFIDSLHSFMIVFRVLCGEWIESMWDCMVVAGYVCVPFFLLTMIIANLVVLNLFLALMLSSFGAESLQQSQDNSEPNKLQARFPLD
;
A
#
# COMPACT_ATOMS: atom_id res chain seq x y z
N MET A 1 22.09 -19.90 34.38
CA MET A 1 22.40 -18.56 33.87
C MET A 1 21.99 -18.53 32.40
N GLY A 2 20.73 -18.21 32.11
CA GLY A 2 20.16 -18.36 30.77
C GLY A 2 20.69 -17.30 29.80
N SER A 3 21.13 -17.72 28.61
CA SER A 3 21.62 -16.83 27.56
C SER A 3 20.50 -15.89 27.12
N MET A 4 20.58 -14.63 27.50
CA MET A 4 19.66 -13.59 27.05
C MET A 4 19.84 -13.39 25.54
N SER A 5 18.76 -13.56 24.77
CA SER A 5 18.76 -13.37 23.30
C SER A 5 19.28 -11.98 22.93
N LYS A 6 20.02 -11.85 21.81
CA LYS A 6 20.50 -10.53 21.31
C LYS A 6 19.35 -9.51 21.16
N VAL A 7 18.14 -9.99 20.88
CA VAL A 7 16.91 -9.17 20.79
C VAL A 7 16.49 -8.63 22.16
N GLU A 8 16.53 -9.45 23.21
CA GLU A 8 16.26 -9.06 24.59
C GLU A 8 17.29 -8.03 25.08
N PHE A 9 18.56 -8.22 24.72
CA PHE A 9 19.64 -7.28 25.04
C PHE A 9 19.45 -5.92 24.37
N PHE A 10 19.09 -5.90 23.08
CA PHE A 10 18.76 -4.66 22.38
C PHE A 10 17.53 -3.97 22.95
N LYS A 11 16.47 -4.72 23.30
CA LYS A 11 15.28 -4.19 23.98
C LYS A 11 15.61 -3.58 25.34
N LEU A 12 16.46 -4.22 26.13
CA LEU A 12 16.91 -3.73 27.44
C LEU A 12 17.82 -2.51 27.32
N LYS A 13 18.72 -2.48 26.33
CA LYS A 13 19.59 -1.33 26.06
C LYS A 13 18.80 -0.12 25.53
N ALA A 14 17.81 -0.37 24.66
CA ALA A 14 16.87 0.65 24.20
C ALA A 14 15.99 1.18 25.36
N ARG A 15 15.47 0.30 26.24
CA ARG A 15 14.76 0.71 27.47
C ARG A 15 15.62 1.60 28.37
N ARG A 16 16.91 1.29 28.51
CA ARG A 16 17.82 2.06 29.39
C ARG A 16 18.24 3.40 28.77
N LEU A 17 18.42 3.45 27.45
CA LEU A 17 18.73 4.70 26.71
C LEU A 17 17.52 5.65 26.62
N VAL A 18 16.32 5.11 26.41
CA VAL A 18 15.09 5.89 26.27
C VAL A 18 14.46 6.21 27.64
N GLY A 19 14.60 5.32 28.62
CA GLY A 19 13.99 5.46 29.95
C GLY A 19 14.82 6.22 30.99
N GLY A 20 16.07 6.59 30.70
CA GLY A 20 16.93 7.34 31.64
C GLY A 20 16.39 8.73 32.01
N TRP A 21 15.52 9.30 31.17
CA TRP A 21 14.92 10.63 31.34
C TRP A 21 13.64 10.62 32.21
N GLN A 22 13.05 9.45 32.43
CA GLN A 22 11.81 9.29 33.21
C GLN A 22 12.03 9.46 34.73
N CYS A 23 13.27 9.52 35.19
CA CYS A 23 13.62 9.68 36.60
C CYS A 23 13.53 11.12 37.10
N CYS A 24 13.34 12.11 36.21
CA CYS A 24 13.27 13.53 36.59
C CYS A 24 11.80 13.94 36.83
N PRO A 25 11.42 14.38 38.05
CA PRO A 25 10.02 14.70 38.39
C PRO A 25 9.42 15.81 37.51
N CYS A 26 10.23 16.77 37.10
CA CYS A 26 9.83 17.86 36.20
C CYS A 26 9.48 17.35 34.81
N TRP A 27 10.24 16.37 34.29
CA TRP A 27 9.97 15.75 33.00
C TRP A 27 8.67 14.95 33.03
N ASN A 28 8.43 14.21 34.11
CA ASN A 28 7.21 13.40 34.24
C ASN A 28 5.95 14.29 34.35
N LYS A 29 6.02 15.42 35.06
CA LYS A 29 4.93 16.41 35.08
C LYS A 29 4.70 17.01 33.69
N PHE A 30 5.77 17.38 32.99
CA PHE A 30 5.67 17.91 31.63
C PHE A 30 5.02 16.90 30.67
N THR A 31 5.42 15.64 30.69
CA THR A 31 4.81 14.60 29.84
C THR A 31 3.33 14.39 30.14
N THR A 32 2.90 14.45 31.41
CA THR A 32 1.47 14.38 31.76
C THR A 32 0.68 15.56 31.19
N TYR A 33 1.20 16.79 31.25
CA TYR A 33 0.52 17.94 30.64
C TYR A 33 0.41 17.80 29.12
N VAL A 34 1.47 17.34 28.46
CA VAL A 34 1.47 17.12 27.01
C VAL A 34 0.51 15.99 26.62
N GLU A 35 0.44 14.91 27.41
CA GLU A 35 -0.51 13.82 27.19
C GLU A 35 -1.96 14.30 27.29
N TRP A 36 -2.29 15.10 28.31
CA TRP A 36 -3.61 15.70 28.47
C TRP A 36 -3.98 16.60 27.29
N PHE A 37 -3.03 17.39 26.78
CA PHE A 37 -3.24 18.24 25.62
C PHE A 37 -3.50 17.42 24.34
N ILE A 38 -2.74 16.35 24.10
CA ILE A 38 -2.86 15.54 22.87
C ILE A 38 -4.11 14.66 22.88
N MET A 39 -4.51 14.16 24.04
CA MET A 39 -5.72 13.33 24.19
C MET A 39 -7.01 14.13 24.10
N ASP A 40 -6.91 15.47 23.97
CA ASP A 40 -8.07 16.33 23.80
C ASP A 40 -8.73 16.15 22.43
N ALA A 41 -10.05 16.00 22.42
CA ALA A 41 -10.82 15.74 21.22
C ALA A 41 -10.75 16.89 20.19
N PHE A 42 -10.52 18.14 20.63
CA PHE A 42 -10.37 19.27 19.73
C PHE A 42 -9.04 19.23 18.99
N VAL A 43 -7.98 18.72 19.62
CA VAL A 43 -6.68 18.54 18.95
C VAL A 43 -6.78 17.45 17.88
N ASP A 44 -7.39 16.30 18.19
CA ASP A 44 -7.63 15.25 17.19
C ASP A 44 -8.54 15.72 16.04
N LEU A 45 -9.56 16.55 16.33
CA LEU A 45 -10.40 17.18 15.29
C LEU A 45 -9.60 18.17 14.43
N PHE A 46 -8.77 19.01 15.05
CA PHE A 46 -7.92 19.98 14.34
C PHE A 46 -6.97 19.27 13.37
N ILE A 47 -6.29 18.21 13.82
CA ILE A 47 -5.42 17.40 12.95
C ILE A 47 -6.22 16.80 11.79
N THR A 48 -7.42 16.28 12.06
CA THR A 48 -8.29 15.72 11.02
C THR A 48 -8.66 16.78 9.98
N LEU A 49 -9.01 18.01 10.41
CA LEU A 49 -9.28 19.13 9.51
C LEU A 49 -8.05 19.55 8.71
N CYS A 50 -6.86 19.56 9.31
CA CYS A 50 -5.61 19.82 8.60
C CYS A 50 -5.32 18.76 7.53
N ILE A 51 -5.63 17.47 7.77
CA ILE A 51 -5.49 16.42 6.76
C ILE A 51 -6.44 16.66 5.58
N LEU A 52 -7.70 17.00 5.85
CA LEU A 52 -8.69 17.31 4.81
C LEU A 52 -8.27 18.54 3.99
N ALA A 53 -7.84 19.62 4.65
CA ALA A 53 -7.34 20.81 4.00
C ALA A 53 -6.09 20.52 3.15
N ASN A 54 -5.14 19.72 3.67
CA ASN A 54 -3.96 19.31 2.90
C ASN A 54 -4.37 18.52 1.66
N THR A 55 -5.32 17.60 1.79
CA THR A 55 -5.85 16.81 0.67
C THR A 55 -6.50 17.68 -0.39
N PHE A 56 -7.28 18.68 0.04
CA PHE A 56 -7.88 19.64 -0.86
C PHE A 56 -6.83 20.48 -1.61
N PHE A 57 -5.79 20.96 -0.92
CA PHE A 57 -4.68 21.67 -1.57
C PHE A 57 -4.00 20.80 -2.63
N MET A 58 -3.77 19.51 -2.35
CA MET A 58 -3.19 18.58 -3.32
C MET A 58 -4.08 18.38 -4.55
N ALA A 59 -5.41 18.46 -4.40
CA ALA A 59 -6.37 18.34 -5.49
C ALA A 59 -6.45 19.59 -6.38
N LEU A 60 -5.98 20.75 -5.90
CA LEU A 60 -5.93 22.01 -6.67
C LEU A 60 -4.70 22.11 -7.59
N ASP A 61 -3.76 21.18 -7.48
CA ASP A 61 -2.56 21.13 -8.32
C ASP A 61 -2.94 20.80 -9.79
N GLN A 62 -2.73 21.76 -10.69
CA GLN A 62 -3.12 21.69 -12.10
C GLN A 62 -1.99 22.14 -13.03
N HIS A 63 -1.93 21.55 -14.24
CA HIS A 63 -0.94 21.93 -15.24
C HIS A 63 -1.22 23.33 -15.79
N GLY A 64 -0.19 24.19 -15.86
CA GLY A 64 -0.33 25.57 -16.34
C GLY A 64 -0.90 26.56 -15.32
N MET A 65 -0.74 26.30 -14.01
CA MET A 65 -1.22 27.21 -12.97
C MET A 65 -0.47 28.55 -12.94
N SER A 66 -1.12 29.58 -12.37
CA SER A 66 -0.46 30.85 -12.10
C SER A 66 0.64 30.70 -11.04
N SER A 67 1.72 31.47 -11.17
CA SER A 67 2.84 31.44 -10.22
C SER A 67 2.41 31.75 -8.78
N SER A 68 1.36 32.56 -8.58
CA SER A 68 0.81 32.85 -7.27
C SER A 68 0.15 31.63 -6.60
N LEU A 69 -0.55 30.81 -7.38
CA LEU A 69 -1.17 29.58 -6.89
C LEU A 69 -0.10 28.54 -6.53
N GLU A 70 0.94 28.40 -7.36
CA GLU A 70 2.07 27.51 -7.10
C GLU A 70 2.77 27.83 -5.78
N ILE A 71 3.08 29.11 -5.55
CA ILE A 71 3.71 29.57 -4.30
C ILE A 71 2.79 29.29 -3.09
N THR A 72 1.48 29.52 -3.24
CA THR A 72 0.50 29.27 -2.17
C THR A 72 0.41 27.79 -1.82
N LEU A 73 0.34 26.91 -2.82
CA LEU A 73 0.31 25.45 -2.67
C LEU A 73 1.60 24.94 -2.00
N ASN A 74 2.75 25.46 -2.43
CA ASN A 74 4.03 25.08 -1.86
C ASN A 74 4.15 25.50 -0.39
N ASN A 75 3.82 26.75 -0.07
CA ASN A 75 3.79 27.26 1.30
C ASN A 75 2.84 26.45 2.17
N GLY A 76 1.65 26.11 1.64
CA GLY A 76 0.71 25.20 2.32
C GLY A 76 1.35 23.85 2.66
N ASN A 77 2.08 23.23 1.73
CA ASN A 77 2.75 21.96 1.98
C ASN A 77 3.80 22.05 3.11
N TYR A 78 4.58 23.13 3.17
CA TYR A 78 5.50 23.37 4.29
C TYR A 78 4.76 23.47 5.62
N ILE A 79 3.67 24.24 5.68
CA ILE A 79 2.86 24.42 6.89
C ILE A 79 2.26 23.10 7.36
N PHE A 80 1.60 22.34 6.47
CA PHE A 80 1.01 21.05 6.83
C PHE A 80 2.06 20.04 7.29
N THR A 81 3.21 20.00 6.63
CA THR A 81 4.32 19.12 7.03
C THR A 81 4.85 19.50 8.42
N ALA A 82 4.98 20.80 8.72
CA ALA A 82 5.38 21.27 10.04
C ALA A 82 4.36 20.88 11.13
N ILE A 83 3.06 21.03 10.86
CA ILE A 83 1.98 20.65 11.78
C ILE A 83 2.05 19.15 12.10
N PHE A 84 2.13 18.28 11.08
CA PHE A 84 2.22 16.83 11.29
C PHE A 84 3.52 16.40 11.96
N THR A 85 4.62 17.10 11.69
CA THR A 85 5.89 16.84 12.37
C THR A 85 5.80 17.20 13.85
N ALA A 86 5.20 18.35 14.17
CA ALA A 86 4.98 18.79 15.55
C ALA A 86 4.04 17.82 16.29
N GLU A 87 2.94 17.39 15.66
CA GLU A 87 2.02 16.37 16.20
C GLU A 87 2.77 15.08 16.57
N ALA A 88 3.57 14.54 15.65
CA ALA A 88 4.30 13.30 15.88
C ALA A 88 5.35 13.43 17.00
N ILE A 89 6.07 14.57 17.06
CA ILE A 89 7.04 14.85 18.14
C ILE A 89 6.33 14.96 19.48
N LEU A 90 5.22 15.70 19.56
CA LEU A 90 4.42 15.84 20.78
C LEU A 90 3.93 14.48 21.26
N LYS A 91 3.40 13.63 20.37
CA LYS A 91 2.97 12.27 20.73
C LYS A 91 4.11 11.38 21.18
N LEU A 92 5.29 11.49 20.58
CA LEU A 92 6.48 10.74 20.98
C LEU A 92 6.91 11.11 22.41
N ILE A 93 6.83 12.40 22.77
CA ILE A 93 7.12 12.90 24.11
C ILE A 93 6.06 12.41 25.12
N ALA A 94 4.78 12.46 24.76
CA ALA A 94 3.69 12.04 25.64
C ALA A 94 3.71 10.53 25.94
N LEU A 95 3.79 9.69 24.91
CA LEU A 95 3.53 8.25 25.03
C LEU A 95 4.78 7.42 25.34
N SER A 96 5.97 8.02 25.41
CA SER A 96 7.27 7.31 25.38
C SER A 96 7.48 6.54 24.07
N PRO A 97 8.71 6.51 23.50
CA PRO A 97 8.97 5.89 22.20
C PRO A 97 8.53 4.43 22.08
N ILE A 98 8.58 3.66 23.18
CA ILE A 98 8.19 2.24 23.16
C ILE A 98 6.68 2.06 23.05
N ASN A 99 5.87 2.85 23.76
CA ASN A 99 4.41 2.72 23.63
C ASN A 99 3.91 3.42 22.37
N TYR A 100 4.55 4.51 21.94
CA TYR A 100 4.25 5.18 20.67
C TYR A 100 4.35 4.20 19.49
N LEU A 101 5.45 3.45 19.39
CA LEU A 101 5.69 2.48 18.30
C LEU A 101 4.85 1.19 18.42
N LYS A 102 4.17 0.97 19.55
CA LYS A 102 3.29 -0.20 19.72
C LYS A 102 1.96 -0.01 18.99
N ASP A 103 1.50 1.22 18.82
CA ASP A 103 0.30 1.54 18.06
C ASP A 103 0.61 1.62 16.55
N ARG A 104 -0.19 0.88 15.75
CA ARG A 104 -0.04 0.81 14.29
C ARG A 104 -0.29 2.15 13.61
N TRP A 105 -1.23 2.94 14.13
CA TRP A 105 -1.55 4.25 13.56
C TRP A 105 -0.45 5.27 13.80
N ASN A 106 0.12 5.27 15.00
CA ASN A 106 1.29 6.10 15.33
C ASN A 106 2.53 5.69 14.52
N CYS A 107 2.75 4.39 14.30
CA CYS A 107 3.82 3.92 13.41
C CYS A 107 3.64 4.43 11.97
N PHE A 108 2.42 4.33 11.43
CA PHE A 108 2.09 4.88 10.12
C PHE A 108 2.32 6.40 10.06
N ASP A 109 1.87 7.13 11.08
CA ASP A 109 2.07 8.58 11.20
C ASP A 109 3.55 8.99 11.12
N ILE A 110 4.43 8.34 11.90
CA ILE A 110 5.88 8.59 11.83
C ILE A 110 6.44 8.30 10.43
N ILE A 111 6.03 7.22 9.77
CA ILE A 111 6.49 6.91 8.41
C ILE A 111 6.15 8.06 7.46
N ILE A 112 4.92 8.57 7.53
CA ILE A 112 4.49 9.70 6.71
C ILE A 112 5.29 10.96 7.00
N VAL A 113 5.56 11.26 8.28
CA VAL A 113 6.39 12.42 8.68
C VAL A 113 7.81 12.27 8.14
N ILE A 114 8.44 11.10 8.30
CA ILE A 114 9.80 10.84 7.80
C ILE A 114 9.86 11.01 6.28
N LEU A 115 8.94 10.41 5.53
CA LEU A 115 8.88 10.55 4.07
C LEU A 115 8.71 12.01 3.65
N SER A 116 7.93 12.78 4.40
CA SER A 116 7.71 14.21 4.15
C SER A 116 8.97 15.04 4.41
N LEU A 117 9.72 14.75 5.47
CA LEU A 117 10.99 15.43 5.76
C LEU A 117 12.08 15.10 4.73
N ILE A 118 12.14 13.83 4.29
CA ILE A 118 13.05 13.40 3.22
C ILE A 118 12.71 14.14 1.91
N GLU A 119 11.43 14.26 1.58
CA GLU A 119 10.97 15.02 0.41
C GLU A 119 11.44 16.48 0.46
N LEU A 120 11.25 17.17 1.60
CA LEU A 120 11.70 18.55 1.79
C LEU A 120 13.22 18.68 1.68
N GLY A 121 13.97 17.75 2.26
CA GLY A 121 15.44 17.75 2.22
C GLY A 121 16.01 17.45 0.82
N LEU A 122 15.27 16.74 -0.03
CA LEU A 122 15.67 16.33 -1.37
C LEU A 122 14.99 17.14 -2.49
N ALA A 123 14.37 18.27 -2.17
CA ALA A 123 13.62 19.09 -3.13
C ALA A 123 14.43 19.50 -4.38
N ASN A 124 15.76 19.61 -4.26
CA ASN A 124 16.66 20.02 -5.35
C ASN A 124 17.13 18.86 -6.25
N VAL A 125 16.82 17.60 -5.94
CA VAL A 125 17.29 16.44 -6.72
C VAL A 125 16.29 16.10 -7.83
N LYS A 126 16.68 16.36 -9.09
CA LYS A 126 15.90 15.95 -10.26
C LYS A 126 15.86 14.41 -10.34
N GLY A 127 14.67 13.84 -10.49
CA GLY A 127 14.44 12.39 -10.55
C GLY A 127 13.70 11.81 -9.34
N LEU A 128 13.71 12.49 -8.19
CA LEU A 128 12.95 12.10 -7.00
C LEU A 128 11.56 12.73 -6.93
N SER A 129 11.03 13.21 -8.07
CA SER A 129 9.72 13.84 -8.13
C SER A 129 8.58 12.91 -7.68
N ILE A 130 8.77 11.59 -7.74
CA ILE A 130 7.80 10.61 -7.24
C ILE A 130 7.66 10.64 -5.72
N LEU A 131 8.68 11.08 -4.98
CA LEU A 131 8.60 11.25 -3.53
C LEU A 131 7.52 12.27 -3.16
N ARG A 132 7.29 13.26 -4.03
CA ARG A 132 6.21 14.23 -3.84
C ARG A 132 4.88 13.52 -3.79
N SER A 133 4.63 12.50 -4.60
CA SER A 133 3.36 11.74 -4.61
C SER A 133 3.07 11.00 -3.30
N PHE A 134 4.09 10.68 -2.49
CA PHE A 134 3.87 10.05 -1.18
C PHE A 134 3.11 10.93 -0.19
N ARG A 135 3.03 12.24 -0.42
CA ARG A 135 2.16 13.13 0.38
C ARG A 135 0.69 12.69 0.36
N LEU A 136 0.24 12.02 -0.71
CA LEU A 136 -1.12 11.47 -0.82
C LEU A 136 -1.39 10.40 0.22
N LEU A 137 -0.35 9.74 0.75
CA LEU A 137 -0.51 8.76 1.82
C LEU A 137 -1.06 9.39 3.11
N ARG A 138 -0.91 10.71 3.31
CA ARG A 138 -1.49 11.46 4.43
C ARG A 138 -3.02 11.31 4.48
N VAL A 139 -3.69 11.14 3.33
CA VAL A 139 -5.14 10.92 3.26
C VAL A 139 -5.55 9.69 4.06
N PHE A 140 -4.73 8.64 4.10
CA PHE A 140 -5.02 7.45 4.88
C PHE A 140 -4.99 7.68 6.39
N LYS A 141 -4.43 8.79 6.89
CA LYS A 141 -4.55 9.16 8.32
C LYS A 141 -6.02 9.37 8.72
N LEU A 142 -6.90 9.73 7.77
CA LEU A 142 -8.35 9.85 8.01
C LEU A 142 -8.97 8.54 8.50
N ALA A 143 -8.35 7.40 8.20
CA ALA A 143 -8.84 6.11 8.66
C ALA A 143 -8.79 5.95 10.18
N LYS A 144 -7.96 6.72 10.91
CA LYS A 144 -7.99 6.74 12.38
C LYS A 144 -9.34 7.28 12.89
N SER A 145 -9.83 8.36 12.27
CA SER A 145 -11.03 9.09 12.70
C SER A 145 -12.32 8.58 12.04
N TRP A 146 -12.20 7.91 10.88
CA TRP A 146 -13.35 7.49 10.07
C TRP A 146 -13.53 5.96 10.11
N PRO A 147 -14.50 5.45 10.90
CA PRO A 147 -14.62 4.01 11.18
C PRO A 147 -14.89 3.18 9.93
N THR A 148 -15.64 3.71 8.97
CA THR A 148 -15.92 3.05 7.68
C THR A 148 -14.64 2.86 6.85
N LEU A 149 -13.76 3.87 6.81
CA LEU A 149 -12.50 3.77 6.08
C LEU A 149 -11.53 2.80 6.77
N ASN A 150 -11.49 2.81 8.10
CA ASN A 150 -10.74 1.83 8.90
C ASN A 150 -11.21 0.40 8.61
N LEU A 151 -12.53 0.19 8.59
CA LEU A 151 -13.13 -1.10 8.25
C LEU A 151 -12.73 -1.55 6.85
N LEU A 152 -12.82 -0.66 5.85
CA LEU A 152 -12.44 -0.96 4.47
C LEU A 152 -10.98 -1.39 4.35
N ILE A 153 -10.05 -0.66 4.97
CA ILE A 153 -8.63 -1.02 5.01
C ILE A 153 -8.43 -2.37 5.73
N GLY A 154 -9.16 -2.59 6.82
CA GLY A 154 -9.17 -3.86 7.55
C GLY A 154 -9.65 -5.04 6.69
N ILE A 155 -10.69 -4.86 5.89
CA ILE A 155 -11.19 -5.87 4.94
C ILE A 155 -10.12 -6.16 3.90
N ILE A 156 -9.54 -5.13 3.27
CA ILE A 156 -8.45 -5.31 2.30
C ILE A 156 -7.31 -6.13 2.90
N GLY A 157 -6.87 -5.79 4.12
CA GLY A 157 -5.80 -6.52 4.79
C GLY A 157 -6.14 -7.99 5.08
N ARG A 158 -7.36 -8.28 5.53
CA ARG A 158 -7.82 -9.66 5.78
C ARG A 158 -7.93 -10.45 4.48
N THR A 159 -8.49 -9.85 3.43
CA THR A 159 -8.60 -10.46 2.11
C THR A 159 -7.23 -10.76 1.51
N LEU A 160 -6.27 -9.84 1.62
CA LEU A 160 -4.89 -10.07 1.18
C LEU A 160 -4.22 -11.19 1.99
N GLY A 161 -4.48 -11.30 3.29
CA GLY A 161 -3.98 -12.40 4.12
C GLY A 161 -4.58 -13.76 3.74
N ALA A 162 -5.90 -13.82 3.56
CA ALA A 162 -6.63 -15.05 3.21
C ALA A 162 -6.26 -15.56 1.81
N LEU A 163 -6.02 -14.66 0.85
CA LEU A 163 -5.69 -15.00 -0.54
C LEU A 163 -4.20 -14.88 -0.86
N GLY A 164 -3.35 -14.61 0.13
CA GLY A 164 -1.93 -14.35 -0.11
C GLY A 164 -1.28 -15.50 -0.87
N ASN A 165 -1.60 -16.74 -0.50
CA ASN A 165 -1.10 -17.94 -1.17
C ASN A 165 -1.57 -18.05 -2.62
N LEU A 166 -2.85 -17.80 -2.90
CA LEU A 166 -3.41 -17.86 -4.26
C LEU A 166 -2.85 -16.74 -5.14
N THR A 167 -2.73 -15.53 -4.59
CA THR A 167 -2.14 -14.38 -5.28
C THR A 167 -0.67 -14.64 -5.61
N PHE A 168 0.07 -15.27 -4.69
CA PHE A 168 1.46 -15.65 -4.90
C PHE A 168 1.61 -16.70 -6.02
N VAL A 169 0.73 -17.70 -6.07
CA VAL A 169 0.69 -18.68 -7.17
C VAL A 169 0.40 -18.00 -8.50
N LEU A 170 -0.56 -17.06 -8.54
CA LEU A 170 -0.86 -16.28 -9.74
C LEU A 170 0.38 -15.50 -10.24
N ILE A 171 1.11 -14.84 -9.34
CA ILE A 171 2.34 -14.11 -9.69
C ILE A 171 3.41 -15.05 -10.26
N ILE A 172 3.59 -16.25 -9.69
CA ILE A 172 4.52 -17.26 -10.20
C ILE A 172 4.15 -17.68 -11.62
N ILE A 173 2.87 -17.96 -11.86
CA ILE A 173 2.39 -18.38 -13.19
C ILE A 173 2.62 -17.27 -14.22
N ILE A 174 2.27 -16.02 -13.90
CA ILE A 174 2.53 -14.88 -14.77
C ILE A 174 4.03 -14.76 -15.07
N PHE A 175 4.88 -14.91 -14.06
CA PHE A 175 6.33 -14.86 -14.23
C PHE A 175 6.87 -15.97 -15.13
N ILE A 176 6.40 -17.22 -14.98
CA ILE A 176 6.79 -18.35 -15.84
C ILE A 176 6.43 -18.06 -17.30
N PHE A 177 5.21 -17.62 -17.57
CA PHE A 177 4.79 -17.27 -18.93
C PHE A 177 5.55 -16.07 -19.50
N ALA A 178 5.86 -15.07 -18.68
CA ALA A 178 6.64 -13.91 -19.11
C ALA A 178 8.05 -14.32 -19.55
N VAL A 179 8.73 -15.14 -18.74
CA VAL A 179 10.08 -15.65 -19.07
C VAL A 179 10.04 -16.59 -20.28
N MET A 180 9.04 -17.47 -20.36
CA MET A 180 8.88 -18.37 -21.50
C MET A 180 8.62 -17.59 -22.80
N GLY A 181 7.73 -16.60 -22.79
CA GLY A 181 7.46 -15.75 -23.95
C GLY A 181 8.69 -14.95 -24.40
N MET A 182 9.46 -14.43 -23.44
CA MET A 182 10.72 -13.74 -23.72
C MET A 182 11.75 -14.66 -24.40
N GLN A 183 11.92 -15.89 -23.88
CA GLN A 183 12.87 -16.85 -24.44
C GLN A 183 12.44 -17.36 -25.82
N LEU A 184 11.14 -17.55 -26.05
CA LEU A 184 10.63 -18.07 -27.32
C LEU A 184 10.55 -17.00 -28.42
N PHE A 185 10.15 -15.78 -28.08
CA PHE A 185 9.80 -14.76 -29.08
C PHE A 185 10.70 -13.52 -29.04
N GLY A 186 11.42 -13.24 -27.95
CA GLY A 186 12.19 -12.01 -27.79
C GLY A 186 13.20 -11.76 -28.91
N HIS A 187 13.91 -12.82 -29.34
CA HIS A 187 14.84 -12.73 -30.47
C HIS A 187 14.15 -12.44 -31.81
N ASN A 188 12.99 -13.06 -32.06
CA ASN A 188 12.22 -12.84 -33.28
C ASN A 188 11.65 -11.41 -33.35
N TYR A 189 11.27 -10.82 -32.22
CA TYR A 189 10.85 -9.41 -32.17
C TYR A 189 11.95 -8.45 -32.61
N GLN A 190 13.22 -8.76 -32.33
CA GLN A 190 14.36 -7.96 -32.77
C GLN A 190 14.68 -8.21 -34.26
N LEU A 191 14.95 -9.46 -34.63
CA LEU A 191 15.37 -9.81 -35.99
C LEU A 191 14.25 -9.63 -37.03
N GLU A 192 13.11 -10.28 -36.82
CA GLU A 192 12.02 -10.29 -37.80
C GLU A 192 11.20 -9.00 -37.71
N GLY A 193 11.00 -8.49 -36.49
CA GLY A 193 10.20 -7.29 -36.27
C GLY A 193 10.87 -6.01 -36.75
N VAL A 194 12.08 -5.74 -36.25
CA VAL A 194 12.81 -4.49 -36.49
C VAL A 194 13.75 -4.60 -37.68
N GLU A 195 14.69 -5.56 -37.69
CA GLU A 195 15.71 -5.61 -38.75
C GLU A 195 15.12 -5.94 -40.12
N LYS A 196 14.15 -6.85 -40.18
CA LYS A 196 13.42 -7.18 -41.42
C LYS A 196 12.19 -6.31 -41.66
N CYS A 197 11.97 -5.28 -40.85
CA CYS A 197 10.91 -4.28 -41.04
C CYS A 197 9.50 -4.87 -41.21
N LYS A 198 9.17 -5.97 -40.50
CA LYS A 198 7.80 -6.51 -40.55
C LYS A 198 6.80 -5.68 -39.75
N PHE A 199 7.25 -4.95 -38.74
CA PHE A 199 6.41 -3.97 -38.05
C PHE A 199 6.32 -2.66 -38.83
N ARG A 200 5.16 -2.00 -38.72
CA ARG A 200 4.92 -0.71 -39.38
C ARG A 200 5.92 0.34 -38.90
N GLY A 201 6.73 0.85 -39.83
CA GLY A 201 7.75 1.86 -39.53
C GLY A 201 9.06 1.30 -38.97
N CYS A 202 9.28 -0.02 -39.01
CA CYS A 202 10.49 -0.68 -38.50
C CYS A 202 10.81 -0.32 -37.04
N VAL A 203 9.79 0.00 -36.25
CA VAL A 203 9.92 0.32 -34.83
C VAL A 203 9.30 -0.79 -33.99
N MET A 204 9.87 -1.00 -32.82
CA MET A 204 9.37 -1.99 -31.89
C MET A 204 8.01 -1.57 -31.32
N PRO A 205 6.99 -2.45 -31.33
CA PRO A 205 5.71 -2.13 -30.72
C PRO A 205 5.85 -1.94 -29.21
N ARG A 206 4.95 -1.14 -28.63
CA ARG A 206 4.91 -0.86 -27.18
C ARG A 206 4.74 -2.13 -26.34
N TRP A 207 4.04 -3.13 -26.90
CA TRP A 207 3.86 -4.44 -26.30
C TRP A 207 4.74 -5.44 -27.05
N ASN A 208 5.83 -5.90 -26.43
CA ASN A 208 6.77 -6.83 -27.04
C ASN A 208 7.34 -7.83 -26.01
N PHE A 209 8.05 -8.86 -26.49
CA PHE A 209 8.67 -9.90 -25.66
C PHE A 209 10.20 -9.73 -25.49
N ILE A 210 10.77 -8.52 -25.65
CA ILE A 210 12.24 -8.37 -25.62
C ILE A 210 12.81 -8.48 -24.21
N ASP A 211 12.14 -7.85 -23.24
CA ASP A 211 12.57 -7.81 -21.85
C ASP A 211 11.54 -8.52 -20.98
N SER A 212 11.97 -8.93 -19.78
CA SER A 212 11.12 -9.60 -18.80
C SER A 212 9.93 -8.72 -18.36
N LEU A 213 10.13 -7.41 -18.20
CA LEU A 213 9.05 -6.48 -17.82
C LEU A 213 8.03 -6.26 -18.95
N HIS A 214 8.49 -6.12 -20.20
CA HIS A 214 7.59 -6.01 -21.36
C HIS A 214 6.80 -7.30 -21.58
N SER A 215 7.46 -8.45 -21.44
CA SER A 215 6.83 -9.77 -21.50
C SER A 215 5.81 -9.97 -20.38
N PHE A 216 6.13 -9.55 -19.15
CA PHE A 216 5.21 -9.56 -18.02
C PHE A 216 3.97 -8.72 -18.30
N MET A 217 4.15 -7.52 -18.85
CA MET A 217 3.06 -6.62 -19.23
C MET A 217 2.13 -7.23 -20.30
N ILE A 218 2.67 -7.97 -21.28
CA ILE A 218 1.85 -8.71 -22.25
C ILE A 218 1.02 -9.80 -21.54
N VAL A 219 1.65 -10.62 -20.71
CA VAL A 219 0.95 -11.71 -20.01
C VAL A 219 -0.12 -11.15 -19.07
N PHE A 220 0.15 -10.03 -18.40
CA PHE A 220 -0.83 -9.30 -17.61
C PHE A 220 -1.98 -8.75 -18.47
N ARG A 221 -1.69 -8.21 -19.66
CA ARG A 221 -2.71 -7.76 -20.61
C ARG A 221 -3.60 -8.92 -21.09
N VAL A 222 -3.04 -10.11 -21.30
CA VAL A 222 -3.78 -11.35 -21.62
C VAL A 222 -4.71 -11.74 -20.47
N LEU A 223 -4.26 -11.61 -19.21
CA LEU A 223 -5.07 -11.84 -18.00
C LEU A 223 -6.28 -10.90 -17.95
N CYS A 224 -6.13 -9.66 -18.41
CA CYS A 224 -7.22 -8.69 -18.53
C CYS A 224 -8.19 -8.97 -19.70
N GLY A 225 -7.94 -10.01 -20.51
CA GLY A 225 -8.77 -10.41 -21.64
C GLY A 225 -8.34 -9.82 -22.99
N GLU A 226 -7.30 -8.98 -23.04
CA GLU A 226 -6.80 -8.35 -24.27
C GLU A 226 -5.63 -9.14 -24.89
N TRP A 227 -5.90 -10.33 -25.40
CA TRP A 227 -4.86 -11.23 -25.92
C TRP A 227 -4.70 -11.20 -27.44
N ILE A 228 -5.77 -10.87 -28.18
CA ILE A 228 -5.83 -11.00 -29.64
C ILE A 228 -4.79 -10.08 -30.32
N GLU A 229 -4.76 -8.79 -30.03
CA GLU A 229 -3.82 -7.84 -30.66
C GLU A 229 -2.36 -8.24 -30.47
N SER A 230 -1.97 -8.55 -29.23
CA SER A 230 -0.60 -8.98 -28.90
C SER A 230 -0.22 -10.30 -29.59
N MET A 231 -1.20 -11.19 -29.81
CA MET A 231 -1.01 -12.43 -30.56
C MET A 231 -0.77 -12.16 -32.04
N TRP A 232 -1.53 -11.25 -32.68
CA TRP A 232 -1.31 -10.87 -34.08
C TRP A 232 0.10 -10.32 -34.30
N ASP A 233 0.56 -9.43 -33.42
CA ASP A 233 1.92 -8.88 -33.48
C ASP A 233 2.99 -9.99 -33.34
N CYS A 234 2.77 -10.95 -32.45
CA CYS A 234 3.65 -12.11 -32.32
C CYS A 234 3.64 -12.98 -33.59
N MET A 235 2.47 -13.21 -34.19
CA MET A 235 2.34 -14.03 -35.39
C MET A 235 3.08 -13.44 -36.60
N VAL A 236 3.14 -12.12 -36.70
CA VAL A 236 3.91 -11.44 -37.75
C VAL A 236 5.40 -11.79 -37.67
N VAL A 237 5.95 -11.95 -36.45
CA VAL A 237 7.39 -12.18 -36.25
C VAL A 237 7.77 -13.65 -36.06
N ALA A 238 6.93 -14.47 -35.41
CA ALA A 238 7.24 -15.85 -35.05
C ALA A 238 6.23 -16.87 -35.63
N GLY A 239 5.27 -16.42 -36.44
CA GLY A 239 4.32 -17.29 -37.13
C GLY A 239 3.31 -17.96 -36.20
N TYR A 240 2.79 -19.11 -36.61
CA TYR A 240 1.69 -19.80 -35.91
C TYR A 240 2.06 -20.37 -34.53
N VAL A 241 3.35 -20.42 -34.17
CA VAL A 241 3.82 -20.88 -32.84
C VAL A 241 3.31 -19.97 -31.71
N CYS A 242 2.98 -18.71 -32.01
CA CYS A 242 2.38 -17.79 -31.05
C CYS A 242 0.96 -18.20 -30.61
N VAL A 243 0.16 -18.79 -31.51
CA VAL A 243 -1.24 -19.14 -31.22
C VAL A 243 -1.37 -20.09 -30.02
N PRO A 244 -0.70 -21.26 -29.98
CA PRO A 244 -0.81 -22.16 -28.83
C PRO A 244 -0.25 -21.54 -27.54
N PHE A 245 0.78 -20.69 -27.62
CA PHE A 245 1.29 -19.96 -26.45
C PHE A 245 0.21 -19.06 -25.85
N PHE A 246 -0.38 -18.16 -26.65
CA PHE A 246 -1.39 -17.21 -26.15
C PHE A 246 -2.68 -17.90 -25.70
N LEU A 247 -3.13 -18.95 -26.39
CA LEU A 247 -4.29 -19.73 -25.97
C LEU A 247 -4.03 -20.47 -24.65
N LEU A 248 -2.86 -21.10 -24.50
CA LEU A 248 -2.47 -21.78 -23.27
C LEU A 248 -2.38 -20.80 -22.10
N THR A 249 -1.73 -19.65 -22.30
CA THR A 249 -1.65 -18.58 -21.30
C THR A 249 -3.05 -18.10 -20.92
N MET A 250 -3.94 -17.83 -21.88
CA MET A 250 -5.31 -17.38 -21.61
C MET A 250 -6.11 -18.40 -20.81
N ILE A 251 -6.07 -19.67 -21.20
CA ILE A 251 -6.81 -20.75 -20.51
C ILE A 251 -6.32 -20.91 -19.07
N ILE A 252 -5.00 -21.02 -18.87
CA ILE A 252 -4.42 -21.20 -17.53
C ILE A 252 -4.66 -19.97 -16.67
N ALA A 253 -4.43 -18.77 -17.22
CA ALA A 253 -4.62 -17.52 -16.52
C ALA A 253 -6.07 -17.34 -16.05
N ASN A 254 -7.04 -17.58 -16.94
CA ASN A 254 -8.46 -17.47 -16.61
C ASN A 254 -8.90 -18.55 -15.61
N LEU A 255 -8.38 -19.77 -15.71
CA LEU A 255 -8.65 -20.82 -14.72
C LEU A 255 -8.18 -20.41 -13.33
N VAL A 256 -6.99 -19.82 -13.23
CA VAL A 256 -6.43 -19.37 -11.94
C VAL A 256 -7.20 -18.18 -11.39
N VAL A 257 -7.52 -17.19 -12.22
CA VAL A 257 -8.32 -16.01 -11.81
C VAL A 257 -9.72 -16.43 -11.36
N LEU A 258 -10.36 -17.32 -12.11
CA LEU A 258 -11.69 -17.84 -11.76
C LEU A 258 -11.64 -18.61 -10.45
N ASN A 259 -10.63 -19.46 -10.24
CA ASN A 259 -10.46 -20.18 -8.97
C ASN A 259 -10.18 -19.22 -7.80
N LEU A 260 -9.42 -18.15 -8.01
CA LEU A 260 -9.20 -17.11 -7.00
C LEU A 260 -10.49 -16.36 -6.69
N PHE A 261 -11.30 -16.03 -7.70
CA PHE A 261 -12.60 -15.38 -7.54
C PHE A 261 -13.62 -16.27 -6.81
N LEU A 262 -13.67 -17.56 -7.14
CA LEU A 262 -14.51 -18.53 -6.43
C LEU A 262 -14.08 -18.69 -4.98
N ALA A 263 -12.78 -18.81 -4.71
CA ALA A 263 -12.25 -18.90 -3.35
C ALA A 263 -12.62 -17.65 -2.53
N LEU A 264 -12.54 -16.47 -3.15
CA LEU A 264 -12.99 -15.20 -2.59
C LEU A 264 -14.46 -15.22 -2.18
N MET A 265 -15.32 -15.62 -3.10
CA MET A 265 -16.77 -15.66 -2.88
C MET A 265 -17.17 -16.69 -1.82
N LEU A 266 -16.56 -17.87 -1.84
CA LEU A 266 -16.77 -18.89 -0.81
C LEU A 266 -16.30 -18.40 0.56
N SER A 267 -15.17 -17.69 0.61
CA SER A 267 -14.67 -17.12 1.86
C SER A 267 -15.58 -16.01 2.39
N SER A 268 -16.22 -15.21 1.53
CA SER A 268 -17.16 -14.18 1.99
C SER A 268 -18.46 -14.78 2.52
N PHE A 269 -19.05 -15.78 1.84
CA PHE A 269 -20.24 -16.47 2.33
C PHE A 269 -19.98 -17.30 3.60
N GLY A 270 -18.79 -17.90 3.70
CA GLY A 270 -18.35 -18.57 4.93
C GLY A 270 -18.21 -17.61 6.12
N ALA A 271 -17.78 -16.37 5.88
CA ALA A 271 -17.66 -15.37 6.93
C ALA A 271 -19.03 -14.86 7.43
N GLU A 272 -20.00 -14.64 6.53
CA GLU A 272 -21.36 -14.20 6.89
C GLU A 272 -22.11 -15.26 7.73
N SER A 273 -22.03 -16.53 7.35
CA SER A 273 -22.64 -17.64 8.10
C SER A 273 -22.05 -17.82 9.50
N LEU A 274 -20.75 -17.60 9.67
CA LEU A 274 -20.09 -17.62 10.98
C LEU A 274 -20.49 -16.43 11.87
N GLN A 275 -20.64 -15.23 11.29
CA GLN A 275 -21.12 -14.05 12.02
C GLN A 275 -22.57 -14.24 12.49
N GLN A 276 -23.44 -14.78 11.64
CA GLN A 276 -24.84 -15.05 11.97
C GLN A 276 -24.98 -16.15 13.05
N SER A 277 -24.07 -17.13 13.06
CA SER A 277 -24.01 -18.16 14.10
C SER A 277 -23.55 -17.63 15.46
N GLN A 278 -22.63 -16.66 15.48
CA GLN A 278 -22.18 -16.01 16.72
C GLN A 278 -23.27 -15.13 17.32
N ASP A 279 -23.96 -14.32 16.50
CA ASP A 279 -25.07 -13.46 16.95
C ASP A 279 -26.24 -14.28 17.52
N ASN A 280 -26.54 -15.45 16.92
CA ASN A 280 -27.58 -16.37 17.42
C ASN A 280 -27.18 -17.14 18.69
N SER A 281 -25.91 -17.10 19.10
CA SER A 281 -25.42 -17.77 20.32
C SER A 281 -25.30 -16.84 21.55
N GLU A 282 -25.35 -15.51 21.34
CA GLU A 282 -25.45 -14.52 22.42
C GLU A 282 -26.82 -14.34 23.11
N PRO A 283 -28.01 -14.69 22.57
CA PRO A 283 -29.27 -14.52 23.31
C PRO A 283 -29.37 -15.45 24.54
N ASN A 284 -28.62 -16.55 24.55
CA ASN A 284 -28.63 -17.49 25.69
C ASN A 284 -27.83 -16.98 26.91
N LYS A 285 -26.96 -15.98 26.76
CA LYS A 285 -26.22 -15.39 27.90
C LYS A 285 -26.99 -14.32 28.64
N LEU A 286 -27.99 -13.70 28.01
CA LEU A 286 -28.91 -12.76 28.66
C LEU A 286 -29.98 -13.49 29.49
N GLN A 287 -30.48 -14.65 29.02
CA GLN A 287 -31.38 -15.50 29.79
C GLN A 287 -30.71 -16.16 31.01
N ALA A 288 -29.41 -16.47 30.94
CA ALA A 288 -28.67 -17.00 32.09
C ALA A 288 -28.39 -15.96 33.19
N ARG A 289 -28.55 -14.66 32.92
CA ARG A 289 -28.29 -13.57 33.90
C ARG A 289 -29.54 -13.10 34.65
N PHE A 290 -30.73 -13.50 34.20
CA PHE A 290 -32.00 -13.29 34.89
C PHE A 290 -32.78 -14.61 34.88
N PRO A 291 -32.60 -15.50 35.87
CA PRO A 291 -33.63 -16.49 36.15
C PRO A 291 -34.88 -15.72 36.61
N LEU A 292 -35.91 -15.70 35.76
CA LEU A 292 -37.26 -15.35 36.18
C LEU A 292 -37.82 -16.56 36.93
N ASP A 293 -38.12 -16.31 38.20
CA ASP A 293 -38.89 -17.09 39.19
C ASP A 293 -38.38 -18.50 39.59
#